data_AF-A0A4R2JGR2-F1
#
_entry.id   AF-A0A4R2JGR2-F1
#
_cell.length_a   1.000
_cell.length_b   1.000
_cell.length_c   1.000
_cell.angle_alpha   90.00
_cell.angle_beta   90.00
_cell.angle_gamma   90.00
#
_symmetry.space_group_name_H-M   'P 1'
#
loop_
_entity.id
_entity.type
_entity.pdbx_description
1 polymer ?
#
loop_
_entity_poly.entity_id
_entity_poly.type
_entity_poly.pdbx_seq_one_letter_code
_entity_poly.pdbx_strand_id
1 'polypeptide(L)'
;MSTLERIMDLRPRRVMHIGVGSGVTVSALAPLCDELWAGDPSADTIAALRSWLCRDPEVAGRVELKVYHAFSLDALPFEHFDTVVVNASALGLSNEHAVLCLLHAVMPKLADRGAVYFTGLGNPRLLAYRNAVSRGSAGVRVPPIDPAFFAGLRTDVRGLSAVDVRLPRGSLQNPLARDRYDAVLYKQPVEPLPLAQVPTLRWHREVIDLAGMAALLGGPAPDRVRVVGVPDRWLLGVARTGRSRAACGVDPLEAVHLGERLGYRVLVTWSSSAVDHKVDLLFLHRQSADGHEPVELYQPAGGAR
;
A
#
# COMPACT_ATOMS: atom_id res chain seq x y z
N MET A 1 -5.90 -5.24 8.00
CA MET A 1 -4.93 -4.19 7.70
C MET A 1 -5.60 -2.98 7.08
N SER A 2 -6.06 -2.09 7.95
CA SER A 2 -6.38 -0.69 7.67
C SER A 2 -5.09 0.11 7.42
N THR A 3 -5.23 1.36 6.95
CA THR A 3 -4.11 2.30 6.79
C THR A 3 -3.36 2.51 8.11
N LEU A 4 -4.08 2.66 9.23
CA LEU A 4 -3.46 2.82 10.55
C LEU A 4 -2.66 1.56 10.93
N GLU A 5 -3.21 0.37 10.75
CA GLU A 5 -2.50 -0.89 11.03
C GLU A 5 -1.22 -1.00 10.18
N ARG A 6 -1.27 -0.58 8.90
CA ARG A 6 -0.08 -0.57 8.03
C ARG A 6 0.99 0.41 8.51
N ILE A 7 0.59 1.60 8.98
CA ILE A 7 1.53 2.57 9.54
C ILE A 7 2.14 2.02 10.83
N MET A 8 1.34 1.42 11.71
CA MET A 8 1.83 0.86 12.97
C MET A 8 2.75 -0.35 12.79
N ASP A 9 2.62 -1.13 11.70
CA ASP A 9 3.58 -2.17 11.34
C ASP A 9 5.00 -1.61 11.15
N LEU A 10 5.14 -0.34 10.76
CA LEU A 10 6.42 0.36 10.61
C LEU A 10 7.02 0.80 11.96
N ARG A 11 6.29 0.61 13.06
CA ARG A 11 6.67 1.03 14.42
C ARG A 11 7.06 2.52 14.49
N PRO A 12 6.15 3.42 14.06
CA PRO A 12 6.42 4.84 13.95
C PRO A 12 6.69 5.46 15.32
N ARG A 13 7.68 6.34 15.42
CA ARG A 13 7.90 7.17 16.63
C ARG A 13 7.92 8.65 16.30
N ARG A 14 8.69 9.05 15.29
CA ARG A 14 8.80 10.41 14.78
C ARG A 14 8.23 10.46 13.37
N VAL A 15 6.98 10.90 13.27
CA VAL A 15 6.19 10.82 12.06
C VAL A 15 6.07 12.17 11.38
N MET A 16 6.22 12.19 10.07
CA MET A 16 5.79 13.31 9.23
C MET A 16 4.63 12.87 8.34
N HIS A 17 3.50 13.57 8.36
CA HIS A 17 2.34 13.29 7.54
C HIS A 17 2.11 14.43 6.53
N ILE A 18 2.26 14.12 5.25
CA ILE A 18 2.15 15.06 4.12
C ILE A 18 0.80 14.84 3.41
N GLY A 19 -0.02 15.88 3.32
CA GLY A 19 -1.36 15.82 2.75
C GLY A 19 -2.40 15.31 3.76
N VAL A 20 -2.44 15.91 4.95
CA VAL A 20 -3.27 15.41 6.06
C VAL A 20 -4.76 15.36 5.76
N GLY A 21 -5.27 16.17 4.82
CA GLY A 21 -6.67 16.15 4.42
C GLY A 21 -7.63 16.33 5.60
N SER A 22 -8.59 15.41 5.77
CA SER A 22 -9.58 15.49 6.86
C SER A 22 -8.99 15.30 8.27
N GLY A 23 -7.71 14.93 8.39
CA GLY A 23 -7.04 14.78 9.68
C GLY A 23 -7.32 13.46 10.41
N VAL A 24 -8.23 12.61 9.92
CA VAL A 24 -8.61 11.33 10.60
C VAL A 24 -7.40 10.47 10.94
N THR A 25 -6.44 10.33 10.03
CA THR A 25 -5.20 9.56 10.28
C THR A 25 -4.29 10.26 11.28
N VAL A 26 -4.21 11.60 11.26
CA VAL A 26 -3.39 12.37 12.22
C VAL A 26 -3.91 12.14 13.64
N SER A 27 -5.22 12.24 13.83
CA SER A 27 -5.85 12.08 15.14
C SER A 27 -5.65 10.68 15.72
N ALA A 28 -5.68 9.66 14.86
CA ALA A 28 -5.45 8.28 15.27
C ALA A 28 -3.96 7.97 15.57
N LEU A 29 -3.02 8.65 14.89
CA LEU A 29 -1.58 8.44 15.07
C LEU A 29 -0.99 9.24 16.22
N ALA A 30 -1.47 10.45 16.45
CA ALA A 30 -0.95 11.37 17.47
C ALA A 30 -0.77 10.75 18.87
N PRO A 31 -1.70 9.95 19.42
CA PRO A 31 -1.50 9.32 20.73
C PRO A 31 -0.53 8.12 20.72
N LEU A 32 -0.14 7.64 19.55
CA LEU A 32 0.69 6.43 19.37
C LEU A 32 2.14 6.74 19.00
N CYS A 33 2.48 8.01 18.78
CA CYS A 33 3.80 8.46 18.34
C CYS A 33 4.43 9.38 19.38
N ASP A 34 5.77 9.42 19.41
CA ASP A 34 6.53 10.36 20.25
C ASP A 34 6.41 11.79 19.70
N GLU A 35 6.36 11.92 18.37
CA GLU A 35 6.31 13.19 17.66
C GLU A 35 5.53 13.03 16.34
N LEU A 36 4.60 13.96 16.05
CA LEU A 36 3.84 13.95 14.80
C LEU A 36 3.82 15.34 14.16
N TRP A 37 4.47 15.48 13.01
CA TRP A 37 4.42 16.68 12.18
C TRP A 37 3.40 16.46 11.07
N ALA A 38 2.41 17.32 11.00
CA ALA A 38 1.25 17.16 10.15
C ALA A 38 1.11 18.41 9.27
N GLY A 39 1.05 18.22 7.95
CA GLY A 39 0.93 19.35 7.04
C GLY A 39 0.22 19.07 5.74
N ASP A 40 -0.29 20.16 5.19
CA ASP A 40 -1.13 20.20 4.02
C ASP A 40 -0.78 21.44 3.18
N PRO A 41 -0.88 21.36 1.83
CA PRO A 41 -0.79 22.55 1.00
C PRO A 41 -1.95 23.53 1.23
N SER A 42 -3.10 23.08 1.74
CA SER A 42 -4.26 23.93 2.03
C SER A 42 -4.17 24.56 3.43
N ALA A 43 -3.99 25.88 3.46
CA ALA A 43 -4.03 26.64 4.71
C ALA A 43 -5.39 26.49 5.44
N ASP A 44 -6.49 26.43 4.69
CA ASP A 44 -7.83 26.20 5.24
C ASP A 44 -7.94 24.83 5.90
N THR A 45 -7.36 23.80 5.28
CA THR A 45 -7.32 22.45 5.86
C THR A 45 -6.55 22.44 7.18
N ILE A 46 -5.41 23.13 7.24
CA ILE A 46 -4.63 23.27 8.48
C ILE A 46 -5.38 24.07 9.55
N ALA A 47 -6.07 25.15 9.17
CA ALA A 47 -6.88 25.93 10.11
C ALA A 47 -8.06 25.13 10.67
N ALA A 48 -8.73 24.34 9.82
CA ALA A 48 -9.80 23.44 10.23
C ALA A 48 -9.29 22.33 11.14
N LEU A 49 -8.16 21.70 10.80
CA LEU A 49 -7.55 20.66 11.61
C LEU A 49 -7.09 21.18 12.97
N ARG A 50 -6.51 22.38 13.03
CA ARG A 50 -6.15 23.05 14.29
C ARG A 50 -7.37 23.25 15.17
N SER A 51 -8.46 23.78 14.60
CA SER A 51 -9.72 24.01 15.33
C SER A 51 -10.34 22.71 15.84
N TRP A 52 -10.22 21.63 15.07
CA TRP A 52 -10.71 20.31 15.44
C TRP A 52 -9.87 19.69 16.56
N LEU A 53 -8.53 19.76 16.47
CA LEU A 53 -7.60 19.24 17.49
C LEU A 53 -7.71 19.98 18.82
N CYS A 54 -8.07 21.27 18.83
CA CYS A 54 -8.29 22.01 20.09
C CYS A 54 -9.34 21.39 21.02
N ARG A 55 -10.18 20.46 20.53
CA ARG A 55 -11.15 19.71 21.35
C ARG A 55 -10.49 18.63 22.21
N ASP A 56 -9.25 18.27 21.90
CA ASP A 56 -8.43 17.31 22.63
C ASP A 56 -7.02 17.92 22.86
N PRO A 57 -6.81 18.62 23.99
CA PRO A 57 -5.56 19.30 24.28
C PRO A 57 -4.34 18.37 24.34
N GLU A 58 -4.52 17.11 24.77
CA GLU A 58 -3.42 16.14 24.84
C GLU A 58 -2.93 15.76 23.45
N VAL A 59 -3.87 15.52 22.52
CA VAL A 59 -3.54 15.25 21.12
C VAL A 59 -2.96 16.50 20.46
N ALA A 60 -3.56 17.69 20.69
CA ALA A 60 -3.08 18.94 20.11
C ALA A 60 -1.63 19.27 20.52
N GLY A 61 -1.24 18.98 21.77
CA GLY A 61 0.12 19.20 22.26
C GLY A 61 1.18 18.28 21.64
N ARG A 62 0.77 17.19 20.96
CA ARG A 62 1.65 16.22 20.31
C ARG A 62 1.79 16.42 18.80
N VAL A 63 1.00 17.33 18.21
CA VAL A 63 0.92 17.53 16.76
C VAL A 63 1.45 18.90 16.37
N GLU A 64 2.51 18.92 15.58
CA GLU A 64 3.00 20.15 14.96
C GLU A 64 2.33 20.35 13.59
N LEU A 65 1.41 21.30 13.52
CA LEU A 65 0.68 21.63 12.29
C LEU A 65 1.42 22.68 11.46
N LYS A 66 1.76 22.34 10.22
CA LYS A 66 2.42 23.24 9.27
C LYS A 66 1.69 23.30 7.93
N VAL A 67 1.67 24.49 7.34
CA VAL A 67 1.35 24.63 5.91
C VAL A 67 2.68 24.47 5.17
N TYR A 68 2.85 23.36 4.47
CA TYR A 68 3.96 23.20 3.53
C TYR A 68 3.42 22.75 2.18
N HIS A 69 3.92 23.38 1.12
CA HIS A 69 3.73 22.88 -0.22
C HIS A 69 4.50 21.57 -0.35
N ALA A 70 3.87 20.56 -0.98
CA ALA A 70 4.59 19.39 -1.44
C ALA A 70 5.87 19.86 -2.16
N PHE A 71 7.00 19.20 -1.95
CA PHE A 71 8.32 19.54 -2.50
C PHE A 71 9.15 20.63 -1.79
N SER A 72 8.55 21.54 -1.01
CA SER A 72 9.31 22.58 -0.29
C SER A 72 9.66 22.15 1.14
N LEU A 73 10.52 21.15 1.26
CA LEU A 73 10.88 20.52 2.54
C LEU A 73 12.24 20.97 3.09
N ASP A 74 12.90 21.96 2.46
CA ASP A 74 14.27 22.35 2.77
C ASP A 74 14.48 22.77 4.23
N ALA A 75 13.51 23.49 4.80
CA ALA A 75 13.51 23.95 6.19
C ALA A 75 13.31 22.84 7.24
N LEU A 76 13.01 21.60 6.82
CA LEU A 76 12.81 20.48 7.74
C LEU A 76 14.15 19.82 8.11
N PRO A 77 14.25 19.24 9.33
CA PRO A 77 15.48 18.58 9.76
C PRO A 77 15.82 17.38 8.86
N PHE A 78 17.12 17.19 8.61
CA PHE A 78 17.63 15.99 7.93
C PHE A 78 17.65 14.81 8.89
N GLU A 79 17.42 13.61 8.35
CA GLU A 79 17.57 12.33 9.07
C GLU A 79 16.83 12.23 10.43
N HIS A 80 15.66 12.87 10.52
CA HIS A 80 14.92 12.99 11.77
C HIS A 80 13.74 12.03 11.87
N PHE A 81 12.93 11.94 10.82
CA PHE A 81 11.70 11.16 10.84
C PHE A 81 11.97 9.68 10.59
N ASP A 82 11.38 8.77 11.36
CA ASP A 82 11.42 7.34 11.03
C ASP A 82 10.32 6.93 10.05
N THR A 83 9.22 7.69 10.00
CA THR A 83 8.08 7.38 9.14
C THR A 83 7.56 8.64 8.49
N VAL A 84 7.49 8.65 7.15
CA VAL A 84 6.78 9.68 6.40
C VAL A 84 5.55 9.09 5.75
N VAL A 85 4.37 9.57 6.16
CA VAL A 85 3.09 9.20 5.56
C VAL A 85 2.74 10.23 4.48
N VAL A 86 2.39 9.75 3.29
CA VAL A 86 2.03 10.58 2.14
C VAL A 86 0.65 10.20 1.66
N ASN A 87 -0.31 11.11 1.83
CA ASN A 87 -1.61 10.99 1.21
C ASN A 87 -1.55 11.50 -0.23
N ALA A 88 -1.34 10.58 -1.16
CA ALA A 88 -1.10 10.92 -2.56
C ALA A 88 -2.29 11.68 -3.19
N SER A 89 -3.52 11.35 -2.79
CA SER A 89 -4.73 12.02 -3.29
C SER A 89 -4.83 13.46 -2.80
N ALA A 90 -4.57 13.69 -1.51
CA ALA A 90 -4.62 15.05 -0.93
C ALA A 90 -3.57 15.98 -1.52
N LEU A 91 -2.40 15.45 -1.90
CA LEU A 91 -1.35 16.22 -2.59
C LEU A 91 -1.59 16.42 -4.08
N GLY A 92 -2.66 15.86 -4.64
CA GLY A 92 -2.96 15.95 -6.05
C GLY A 92 -1.86 15.37 -6.94
N LEU A 93 -1.12 14.36 -6.46
CA LEU A 93 -0.10 13.68 -7.25
C LEU A 93 -0.76 13.14 -8.52
N SER A 94 -0.19 13.47 -9.67
CA SER A 94 -0.83 13.23 -10.97
C SER A 94 -0.04 12.30 -11.88
N ASN A 95 1.24 12.08 -11.60
CA ASN A 95 2.14 11.27 -12.40
C ASN A 95 3.33 10.78 -11.57
N GLU A 96 4.07 9.84 -12.17
CA GLU A 96 5.27 9.20 -11.61
C GLU A 96 6.40 10.20 -11.35
N HIS A 97 6.58 11.22 -12.19
CA HIS A 97 7.59 12.26 -12.00
C HIS A 97 7.36 13.06 -10.72
N ALA A 98 6.10 13.40 -10.40
CA ALA A 98 5.74 14.08 -9.16
C ALA A 98 6.04 13.19 -7.93
N VAL A 99 5.82 11.88 -8.03
CA VAL A 99 6.18 10.93 -6.95
C VAL A 99 7.71 10.89 -6.77
N LEU A 100 8.47 10.84 -7.86
CA LEU A 100 9.94 10.83 -7.82
C LEU A 100 10.50 12.12 -7.20
N CYS A 101 9.99 13.29 -7.61
CA CYS A 101 10.38 14.57 -7.01
C CYS A 101 10.07 14.64 -5.51
N LEU A 102 8.92 14.10 -5.08
CA LEU A 102 8.56 14.05 -3.67
C LEU A 102 9.52 13.14 -2.90
N LEU A 103 9.83 11.98 -3.45
CA LEU A 103 10.79 11.05 -2.86
C LEU A 103 12.17 11.69 -2.70
N HIS A 104 12.67 12.41 -3.71
CA HIS A 104 13.94 13.14 -3.59
C HIS A 104 13.92 14.19 -2.47
N ALA A 105 12.79 14.86 -2.24
CA ALA A 105 12.64 15.82 -1.15
C ALA A 105 12.53 15.16 0.23
N VAL A 106 11.87 14.00 0.32
CA VAL A 106 11.54 13.31 1.59
C VAL A 106 12.68 12.41 2.07
N MET A 107 13.36 11.70 1.17
CA MET A 107 14.39 10.71 1.54
C MET A 107 15.52 11.29 2.41
N PRO A 108 16.01 12.52 2.21
CA PRO A 108 17.00 13.13 3.10
C PRO A 108 16.47 13.47 4.51
N LYS A 109 15.15 13.55 4.68
CA LYS A 109 14.49 13.87 5.96
C LYS A 109 14.25 12.61 6.80
N LEU A 110 14.29 11.43 6.17
CA LEU A 110 14.19 10.15 6.84
C LEU A 110 15.47 9.79 7.57
N ALA A 111 15.34 9.41 8.84
CA ALA A 111 16.36 8.69 9.59
C ALA A 111 16.66 7.34 8.92
N ASP A 112 17.83 6.78 9.21
CA ASP A 112 18.19 5.45 8.73
C ASP A 112 17.17 4.40 9.16
N ARG A 113 16.94 3.42 8.30
CA ARG A 113 15.87 2.41 8.43
C ARG A 113 14.44 2.95 8.38
N GLY A 114 14.27 4.26 8.19
CA GLY A 114 12.95 4.87 8.10
C GLY A 114 12.20 4.50 6.83
N ALA A 115 10.91 4.82 6.77
CA ALA A 115 10.05 4.44 5.65
C ALA A 115 9.15 5.58 5.17
N VAL A 116 8.91 5.64 3.85
CA VAL A 116 7.86 6.46 3.24
C VAL A 116 6.68 5.57 2.91
N TYR A 117 5.50 5.90 3.41
CA TYR A 117 4.25 5.20 3.14
C TYR A 117 3.30 6.06 2.31
N PHE A 118 3.04 5.66 1.06
CA PHE A 118 2.08 6.28 0.17
C PHE A 118 0.73 5.60 0.28
N THR A 119 -0.32 6.39 0.55
CA THR A 119 -1.70 5.89 0.66
C THR A 119 -2.53 6.28 -0.55
N GLY A 120 -3.43 5.39 -0.97
CA GLY A 120 -4.50 5.72 -1.91
C GLY A 120 -4.00 6.06 -3.31
N LEU A 121 -2.98 5.34 -3.76
CA LEU A 121 -2.54 5.34 -5.15
C LEU A 121 -3.52 4.51 -5.98
N GLY A 122 -3.66 4.80 -7.26
CA GLY A 122 -4.56 4.09 -8.17
C GLY A 122 -3.80 3.39 -9.28
N ASN A 123 -4.16 2.14 -9.55
CA ASN A 123 -3.64 1.40 -10.70
C ASN A 123 -4.24 1.98 -12.00
N PRO A 124 -3.44 2.59 -12.89
CA PRO A 124 -3.94 3.26 -14.10
C PRO A 124 -4.77 2.36 -14.99
N ARG A 125 -4.41 1.07 -15.09
CA ARG A 125 -5.08 0.10 -15.94
C ARG A 125 -6.51 -0.15 -15.47
N LEU A 126 -6.70 -0.27 -14.16
CA LEU A 126 -8.01 -0.45 -13.54
C LEU A 126 -8.83 0.85 -13.49
N LEU A 127 -8.18 1.99 -13.32
CA LEU A 127 -8.81 3.31 -13.38
C LEU A 127 -9.42 3.58 -14.76
N ALA A 128 -8.65 3.33 -15.83
CA ALA A 128 -9.13 3.47 -17.20
C ALA A 128 -10.36 2.59 -17.45
N TYR A 129 -10.31 1.36 -16.93
CA TYR A 129 -11.40 0.42 -17.04
C TYR A 129 -12.67 0.88 -16.28
N ARG A 130 -12.53 1.30 -15.02
CA ARG A 130 -13.64 1.86 -14.24
C ARG A 130 -14.28 3.05 -14.94
N ASN A 131 -13.46 3.97 -15.46
CA ASN A 131 -13.97 5.16 -16.16
C ASN A 131 -14.78 4.80 -17.41
N ALA A 132 -14.37 3.74 -18.14
CA ALA A 132 -15.10 3.24 -19.29
C ALA A 132 -16.46 2.63 -18.91
N VAL A 133 -16.54 1.92 -17.77
CA VAL A 133 -17.77 1.23 -17.33
C VAL A 133 -18.73 2.15 -16.57
N SER A 134 -18.21 3.05 -15.73
CA SER A 134 -19.01 3.91 -14.84
C SER A 134 -19.62 5.16 -15.51
N ARG A 135 -19.56 5.28 -16.85
CA ARG A 135 -20.11 6.41 -17.65
C ARG A 135 -19.93 7.78 -16.99
N GLY A 136 -18.70 8.09 -16.56
CA GLY A 136 -18.34 9.46 -16.18
C GLY A 136 -18.77 9.94 -14.79
N SER A 137 -19.03 9.07 -13.81
CA SER A 137 -19.08 9.55 -12.42
C SER A 137 -17.70 10.09 -12.02
N ALA A 138 -17.59 11.42 -11.86
CA ALA A 138 -16.39 12.09 -11.37
C ALA A 138 -16.16 11.71 -9.90
N GLY A 139 -15.59 10.53 -9.68
CA GLY A 139 -15.10 10.10 -8.38
C GLY A 139 -13.90 10.94 -7.95
N VAL A 140 -13.55 10.85 -6.67
CA VAL A 140 -12.32 11.43 -6.10
C VAL A 140 -11.15 11.14 -7.04
N ARG A 141 -10.40 12.19 -7.43
CA ARG A 141 -9.24 12.08 -8.31
C ARG A 141 -8.17 11.24 -7.60
N VAL A 142 -7.96 10.02 -8.09
CA VAL A 142 -6.95 9.10 -7.58
C VAL A 142 -5.67 9.26 -8.40
N PRO A 143 -4.49 9.38 -7.78
CA PRO A 143 -3.19 9.41 -8.47
C PRO A 143 -2.97 8.14 -9.31
N PRO A 144 -2.93 8.22 -10.65
CA PRO A 144 -2.75 7.05 -11.50
C PRO A 144 -1.26 6.70 -11.62
N ILE A 145 -0.75 5.88 -10.71
CA ILE A 145 0.67 5.47 -10.67
C ILE A 145 0.74 3.96 -10.92
N ASP A 146 1.52 3.51 -11.90
CA ASP A 146 1.65 2.07 -12.16
C ASP A 146 2.42 1.39 -11.01
N PRO A 147 1.93 0.28 -10.42
CA PRO A 147 2.69 -0.48 -9.41
C PRO A 147 4.14 -0.82 -9.83
N ALA A 148 4.39 -1.02 -11.13
CA ALA A 148 5.72 -1.32 -11.66
C ALA A 148 6.70 -0.13 -11.57
N PHE A 149 6.20 1.11 -11.52
CA PHE A 149 7.04 2.28 -11.28
C PHE A 149 7.81 2.13 -9.97
N PHE A 150 7.12 1.75 -8.90
CA PHE A 150 7.71 1.57 -7.57
C PHE A 150 8.78 0.48 -7.54
N ALA A 151 8.60 -0.61 -8.29
CA ALA A 151 9.60 -1.68 -8.36
C ALA A 151 10.90 -1.24 -9.04
N GLY A 152 10.84 -0.25 -9.95
CA GLY A 152 12.00 0.31 -10.65
C GLY A 152 12.79 1.37 -9.88
N LEU A 153 12.23 1.92 -8.80
CA LEU A 153 12.80 3.13 -8.15
C LEU A 153 14.15 2.95 -7.46
N ARG A 154 14.60 1.72 -7.22
CA ARG A 154 15.85 1.46 -6.46
C ARG A 154 17.09 2.07 -7.12
N THR A 155 17.11 2.17 -8.44
CA THR A 155 18.24 2.79 -9.17
C THR A 155 18.19 4.31 -9.14
N ASP A 156 16.99 4.87 -9.01
CA ASP A 156 16.76 6.30 -9.24
C ASP A 156 16.74 7.08 -7.91
N VAL A 157 16.43 6.42 -6.80
CA VAL A 157 16.30 7.04 -5.47
C VAL A 157 17.45 6.59 -4.57
N ARG A 158 18.38 7.51 -4.30
CA ARG A 158 19.52 7.28 -3.41
C ARG A 158 19.05 6.84 -2.01
N GLY A 159 19.65 5.76 -1.50
CA GLY A 159 19.38 5.24 -0.16
C GLY A 159 18.10 4.42 -0.04
N LEU A 160 17.35 4.21 -1.13
CA LEU A 160 16.20 3.31 -1.14
C LEU A 160 16.67 1.84 -1.11
N SER A 161 16.31 1.11 -0.06
CA SER A 161 16.67 -0.31 0.11
C SER A 161 15.59 -1.23 -0.45
N ALA A 162 14.33 -0.98 -0.08
CA ALA A 162 13.24 -1.86 -0.39
C ALA A 162 11.95 -1.14 -0.70
N VAL A 163 11.08 -1.82 -1.45
CA VAL A 163 9.78 -1.32 -1.86
C VAL A 163 8.76 -2.43 -1.70
N ASP A 164 7.59 -2.09 -1.18
CA ASP A 164 6.50 -3.01 -0.95
C ASP A 164 5.20 -2.38 -1.43
N VAL A 165 4.50 -3.06 -2.34
CA VAL A 165 3.26 -2.58 -2.95
C VAL A 165 2.15 -3.57 -2.63
N ARG A 166 1.08 -3.11 -1.98
CA ARG A 166 0.00 -3.98 -1.48
C ARG A 166 -1.38 -3.40 -1.73
N LEU A 167 -2.36 -4.28 -1.90
CA LEU A 167 -3.77 -3.90 -1.81
C LEU A 167 -4.16 -3.86 -0.33
N PRO A 168 -4.61 -2.71 0.20
CA PRO A 168 -5.05 -2.63 1.59
C PRO A 168 -6.36 -3.40 1.78
N ARG A 169 -6.60 -3.94 2.98
CA ARG A 169 -7.80 -4.75 3.27
C ARG A 169 -9.09 -3.97 3.02
N GLY A 170 -9.08 -2.67 3.32
CA GLY A 170 -10.23 -1.79 3.05
C GLY A 170 -10.60 -1.73 1.57
N SER A 171 -9.62 -1.76 0.66
CA SER A 171 -9.88 -1.85 -0.78
C SER A 171 -10.53 -3.18 -1.16
N LEU A 172 -10.15 -4.29 -0.52
CA LEU A 172 -10.79 -5.59 -0.76
C LEU A 172 -12.24 -5.62 -0.27
N GLN A 173 -12.59 -4.87 0.77
CA GLN A 173 -13.96 -4.80 1.29
C GLN A 173 -14.88 -3.92 0.44
N ASN A 174 -14.33 -2.98 -0.33
CA ASN A 174 -15.10 -2.05 -1.14
C ASN A 174 -14.72 -2.17 -2.63
N PRO A 175 -15.58 -2.77 -3.48
CA PRO A 175 -15.34 -2.88 -4.92
C PRO A 175 -14.96 -1.57 -5.62
N LEU A 176 -15.47 -0.42 -5.15
CA LEU A 176 -15.17 0.90 -5.72
C LEU A 176 -13.76 1.42 -5.38
N ALA A 177 -13.10 0.81 -4.40
CA ALA A 177 -11.74 1.12 -3.98
C ALA A 177 -10.74 0.04 -4.40
N ARG A 178 -11.17 -1.03 -5.10
CA ARG A 178 -10.30 -2.13 -5.53
C ARG A 178 -9.26 -1.71 -6.56
N ASP A 179 -9.42 -0.58 -7.23
CA ASP A 179 -8.38 0.01 -8.10
C ASP A 179 -7.26 0.69 -7.30
N ARG A 180 -7.40 0.82 -5.98
CA ARG A 180 -6.45 1.52 -5.11
C ARG A 180 -5.51 0.57 -4.40
N TYR A 181 -4.29 1.02 -4.22
CA TYR A 181 -3.23 0.32 -3.52
C TYR A 181 -2.38 1.31 -2.72
N ASP A 182 -1.56 0.77 -1.83
CA ASP A 182 -0.58 1.53 -1.07
C ASP A 182 0.84 1.03 -1.36
N ALA A 183 1.83 1.90 -1.17
CA ALA A 183 3.25 1.57 -1.34
C ALA A 183 4.06 2.00 -0.11
N VAL A 184 4.98 1.15 0.34
CA VAL A 184 5.98 1.48 1.37
C VAL A 184 7.36 1.40 0.76
N LEU A 185 8.18 2.42 0.99
CA LEU A 185 9.56 2.54 0.53
C LEU A 185 10.47 2.68 1.75
N TYR A 186 11.48 1.82 1.86
CA TYR A 186 12.34 1.75 3.04
C TYR A 186 13.71 2.36 2.74
N LYS A 187 14.15 3.33 3.54
CA LYS A 187 15.51 3.84 3.53
C LYS A 187 16.45 2.78 4.12
N GLN A 188 17.64 2.66 3.53
CA GLN A 188 18.71 1.82 4.06
C GLN A 188 19.04 2.17 5.52
N PRO A 189 19.60 1.23 6.31
CA PRO A 189 19.77 -0.19 5.99
C PRO A 189 18.52 -1.02 6.37
N VAL A 190 17.80 -1.54 5.38
CA VAL A 190 16.73 -2.52 5.60
C VAL A 190 17.06 -3.75 4.79
N GLU A 191 17.26 -4.88 5.47
CA GLU A 191 17.40 -6.17 4.82
C GLU A 191 16.01 -6.71 4.49
N PRO A 192 15.65 -6.77 3.19
CA PRO A 192 14.36 -7.29 2.79
C PRO A 192 14.27 -8.78 3.11
N LEU A 193 13.09 -9.25 3.57
CA LEU A 193 12.77 -10.67 3.47
C LEU A 193 12.88 -11.07 1.99
N PRO A 194 13.71 -12.07 1.62
CA PRO A 194 13.88 -12.47 0.23
C PRO A 194 12.62 -13.20 -0.26
N LEU A 195 11.60 -12.43 -0.65
CA LEU A 195 10.32 -12.98 -1.12
C LEU A 195 10.43 -13.62 -2.52
N ALA A 196 11.52 -13.35 -3.25
CA ALA A 196 11.80 -13.97 -4.53
C ALA A 196 12.01 -15.49 -4.45
N GLN A 197 12.43 -16.01 -3.30
CA GLN A 197 12.71 -17.44 -3.09
C GLN A 197 11.53 -18.21 -2.50
N VAL A 198 10.40 -17.54 -2.23
CA VAL A 198 9.22 -18.19 -1.68
C VAL A 198 8.63 -19.17 -2.70
N PRO A 199 8.30 -20.41 -2.29
CA PRO A 199 7.61 -21.37 -3.15
C PRO A 199 6.39 -20.74 -3.83
N THR A 200 6.38 -20.79 -5.15
CA THR A 200 5.37 -20.10 -5.96
C THR A 200 4.50 -21.11 -6.72
N LEU A 201 3.20 -21.04 -6.49
CA LEU A 201 2.17 -21.86 -7.13
C LEU A 201 1.32 -20.98 -8.05
N ARG A 202 0.92 -21.50 -9.20
CA ARG A 202 0.07 -20.78 -10.15
C ARG A 202 -1.37 -21.21 -10.00
N TRP A 203 -2.25 -20.21 -9.97
CA TRP A 203 -3.68 -20.43 -10.04
C TRP A 203 -4.07 -21.11 -11.37
N HIS A 204 -5.02 -22.04 -11.32
CA HIS A 204 -5.44 -22.97 -12.38
C HIS A 204 -4.41 -24.00 -12.86
N ARG A 205 -3.22 -24.09 -12.23
CA ARG A 205 -2.25 -25.16 -12.50
C ARG A 205 -1.99 -26.01 -11.26
N GLU A 206 -1.45 -25.40 -10.20
CA GLU A 206 -1.20 -26.08 -8.94
C GLU A 206 -2.33 -25.86 -7.92
N VAL A 207 -3.04 -24.72 -8.00
CA VAL A 207 -4.20 -24.42 -7.15
C VAL A 207 -5.39 -24.05 -8.03
N ILE A 208 -6.50 -24.79 -7.96
CA ILE A 208 -7.62 -24.63 -8.89
C ILE A 208 -8.76 -23.78 -8.30
N ASP A 209 -8.99 -23.88 -7.00
CA ASP A 209 -10.06 -23.20 -6.27
C ASP A 209 -9.69 -22.95 -4.79
N LEU A 210 -10.61 -22.33 -4.04
CA LEU A 210 -10.44 -22.07 -2.61
C LEU A 210 -10.33 -23.36 -1.78
N ALA A 211 -10.95 -24.46 -2.22
CA ALA A 211 -10.88 -25.74 -1.51
C ALA A 211 -9.49 -26.37 -1.64
N GLY A 212 -8.90 -26.36 -2.84
CA GLY A 212 -7.52 -26.76 -3.09
C GLY A 212 -6.52 -25.87 -2.36
N MET A 213 -6.79 -24.56 -2.28
CA MET A 213 -5.99 -23.64 -1.45
C MET A 213 -6.07 -24.02 0.03
N ALA A 214 -7.26 -24.33 0.55
CA ALA A 214 -7.44 -24.75 1.94
C ALA A 214 -6.70 -26.06 2.25
N ALA A 215 -6.80 -27.05 1.36
CA ALA A 215 -6.12 -28.33 1.50
C ALA A 215 -4.59 -28.16 1.50
N LEU A 216 -4.06 -27.30 0.62
CA LEU A 216 -2.64 -26.98 0.57
C LEU A 216 -2.15 -26.33 1.87
N LEU A 217 -2.85 -25.28 2.33
CA LEU A 217 -2.43 -24.49 3.50
C LEU A 217 -2.64 -25.24 4.83
N GLY A 218 -3.62 -26.14 4.90
CA GLY A 218 -3.95 -26.95 6.08
C GLY A 218 -3.26 -28.31 6.15
N GLY A 219 -2.57 -28.74 5.07
CA GLY A 219 -1.82 -30.00 5.02
C GLY A 219 -0.45 -29.88 5.71
N PRO A 220 0.68 -30.19 5.04
CA PRO A 220 2.00 -29.85 5.56
C PRO A 220 2.18 -28.33 5.48
N ALA A 221 1.56 -27.61 6.43
CA ALA A 221 1.41 -26.16 6.46
C ALA A 221 2.73 -25.45 6.12
N PRO A 222 2.89 -24.94 4.87
CA PRO A 222 4.14 -24.33 4.47
C PRO A 222 4.40 -23.07 5.27
N ASP A 223 5.64 -22.83 5.69
CA ASP A 223 5.99 -21.59 6.39
C ASP A 223 5.66 -20.35 5.55
N ARG A 224 5.92 -20.44 4.24
CA ARG A 224 5.69 -19.37 3.26
C ARG A 224 5.30 -19.97 1.92
N VAL A 225 4.23 -19.45 1.31
CA VAL A 225 3.83 -19.84 -0.06
C VAL A 225 3.19 -18.66 -0.77
N ARG A 226 3.54 -18.48 -2.04
CA ARG A 226 2.91 -17.49 -2.92
C ARG A 226 2.01 -18.21 -3.92
N VAL A 227 0.78 -17.72 -4.08
CA VAL A 227 -0.15 -18.14 -5.13
C VAL A 227 -0.31 -16.98 -6.10
N VAL A 228 0.15 -17.14 -7.35
CA VAL A 228 0.15 -16.09 -8.37
C VAL A 228 -1.00 -16.23 -9.35
N GLY A 229 -1.44 -15.09 -9.89
CA GLY A 229 -2.40 -15.03 -10.98
C GLY A 229 -3.84 -15.39 -10.57
N VAL A 230 -4.20 -15.17 -9.31
CA VAL A 230 -5.53 -15.45 -8.77
C VAL A 230 -6.52 -14.44 -9.36
N PRO A 231 -7.55 -14.89 -10.10
CA PRO A 231 -8.52 -13.99 -10.71
C PRO A 231 -9.44 -13.40 -9.64
N ASP A 232 -9.45 -12.08 -9.50
CA ASP A 232 -10.37 -11.37 -8.61
C ASP A 232 -11.78 -11.40 -9.22
N ARG A 233 -12.75 -11.99 -8.50
CA ARG A 233 -14.15 -12.14 -8.95
C ARG A 233 -14.77 -10.80 -9.34
N TRP A 234 -14.43 -9.73 -8.62
CA TRP A 234 -15.06 -8.43 -8.79
C TRP A 234 -14.50 -7.78 -10.04
N LEU A 235 -13.18 -7.75 -10.18
CA LEU A 235 -12.54 -7.22 -11.38
C LEU A 235 -12.93 -8.03 -12.62
N LEU A 236 -13.08 -9.35 -12.50
CA LEU A 236 -13.68 -10.19 -13.55
C LEU A 236 -15.11 -9.78 -13.86
N GLY A 237 -15.96 -9.63 -12.85
CA GLY A 237 -17.36 -9.26 -13.02
C GLY A 237 -17.52 -7.92 -13.75
N VAL A 238 -16.68 -6.94 -13.41
CA VAL A 238 -16.63 -5.68 -14.15
C VAL A 238 -16.13 -5.97 -15.58
N ALA A 239 -14.96 -6.62 -15.77
CA ALA A 239 -14.34 -6.96 -17.07
C ALA A 239 -15.25 -7.67 -18.10
N ARG A 240 -16.38 -8.23 -17.67
CA ARG A 240 -17.21 -9.17 -18.44
C ARG A 240 -18.48 -8.58 -19.05
N THR A 241 -18.60 -7.26 -19.18
CA THR A 241 -19.58 -6.64 -20.08
C THR A 241 -19.21 -6.94 -21.55
N GLY A 242 -19.38 -8.19 -22.00
CA GLY A 242 -19.04 -8.60 -23.36
C GLY A 242 -19.14 -10.09 -23.67
N ARG A 243 -18.46 -11.00 -22.95
CA ARG A 243 -18.45 -12.45 -23.29
C ARG A 243 -18.24 -13.42 -22.12
N SER A 244 -19.02 -14.51 -22.17
CA SER A 244 -18.93 -15.87 -21.58
C SER A 244 -18.68 -16.06 -20.08
N ARG A 245 -19.69 -16.64 -19.39
CA ARG A 245 -19.86 -16.95 -17.93
C ARG A 245 -18.94 -18.02 -17.28
N ALA A 246 -17.83 -18.46 -17.90
CA ALA A 246 -17.14 -19.69 -17.48
C ALA A 246 -15.91 -19.61 -16.52
N ALA A 247 -15.49 -18.46 -15.99
CA ALA A 247 -14.39 -18.42 -15.00
C ALA A 247 -14.91 -17.95 -13.63
N CYS A 248 -14.91 -18.85 -12.64
CA CYS A 248 -15.20 -18.51 -11.25
C CYS A 248 -13.98 -17.80 -10.66
N GLY A 249 -14.02 -16.46 -10.60
CA GLY A 249 -13.04 -15.70 -9.84
C GLY A 249 -13.16 -15.98 -8.35
N VAL A 250 -12.08 -15.75 -7.61
CA VAL A 250 -12.05 -15.77 -6.15
C VAL A 250 -12.18 -14.35 -5.65
N ASP A 251 -12.88 -14.13 -4.53
CA ASP A 251 -12.70 -12.86 -3.82
C ASP A 251 -11.43 -12.98 -2.98
N PRO A 252 -10.40 -12.15 -3.23
CA PRO A 252 -9.19 -12.16 -2.44
C PRO A 252 -9.46 -12.00 -0.94
N LEU A 253 -10.56 -11.33 -0.55
CA LEU A 253 -10.94 -11.22 0.86
C LEU A 253 -11.30 -12.58 1.48
N GLU A 254 -11.95 -13.48 0.75
CA GLU A 254 -12.25 -14.84 1.22
C GLU A 254 -10.98 -15.68 1.36
N ALA A 255 -10.04 -15.53 0.42
CA ALA A 255 -8.73 -16.17 0.51
C ALA A 255 -7.92 -15.64 1.71
N VAL A 256 -8.00 -14.35 2.00
CA VAL A 256 -7.41 -13.74 3.20
C VAL A 256 -8.04 -14.34 4.47
N HIS A 257 -9.37 -14.40 4.56
CA HIS A 257 -10.05 -15.00 5.72
C HIS A 257 -9.72 -16.49 5.88
N LEU A 258 -9.58 -17.22 4.78
CA LEU A 258 -9.15 -18.62 4.79
C LEU A 258 -7.75 -18.76 5.39
N GLY A 259 -6.77 -18.00 4.89
CA GLY A 259 -5.42 -18.02 5.44
C GLY A 259 -5.38 -17.62 6.91
N GLU A 260 -6.13 -16.58 7.31
CA GLU A 260 -6.23 -16.15 8.71
C GLU A 260 -6.75 -17.26 9.64
N ARG A 261 -7.78 -18.01 9.21
CA ARG A 261 -8.30 -19.17 9.98
C ARG A 261 -7.29 -20.31 10.08
N LEU A 262 -6.42 -20.45 9.09
CA LEU A 262 -5.36 -21.48 9.05
C LEU A 262 -4.05 -20.99 9.68
N GLY A 263 -4.04 -19.85 10.37
CA GLY A 263 -2.85 -19.37 11.09
C GLY A 263 -1.86 -18.58 10.23
N TYR A 264 -2.25 -18.11 9.05
CA TYR A 264 -1.41 -17.30 8.17
C TYR A 264 -1.70 -15.80 8.32
N ARG A 265 -0.68 -14.98 8.07
CA ARG A 265 -0.81 -13.60 7.60
C ARG A 265 -0.84 -13.64 6.07
N VAL A 266 -1.90 -13.10 5.48
CA VAL A 266 -2.06 -13.06 4.01
C VAL A 266 -1.82 -11.65 3.51
N LEU A 267 -0.91 -11.52 2.55
CA LEU A 267 -0.62 -10.27 1.86
C LEU A 267 -1.07 -10.35 0.42
N VAL A 268 -1.69 -9.28 -0.07
CA VAL A 268 -2.28 -9.22 -1.41
C VAL A 268 -1.59 -8.13 -2.21
N THR A 269 -1.17 -8.45 -3.43
CA THR A 269 -0.60 -7.48 -4.38
C THR A 269 -1.18 -7.70 -5.78
N TRP A 270 -0.93 -6.75 -6.67
CA TRP A 270 -1.28 -6.90 -8.08
C TRP A 270 -0.44 -7.98 -8.74
N SER A 271 -1.06 -8.82 -9.56
CA SER A 271 -0.29 -9.71 -10.41
C SER A 271 0.35 -8.91 -11.54
N SER A 272 1.60 -9.17 -11.88
CA SER A 272 2.25 -8.51 -13.02
C SER A 272 1.87 -9.09 -14.38
N SER A 273 1.04 -10.13 -14.41
CA SER A 273 0.52 -10.69 -15.65
C SER A 273 -0.20 -9.60 -16.47
N ALA A 274 -0.19 -9.73 -17.80
CA ALA A 274 -0.85 -8.80 -18.73
C ALA A 274 -2.40 -8.74 -18.61
N VAL A 275 -2.96 -9.32 -17.55
CA VAL A 275 -4.39 -9.48 -17.32
C VAL A 275 -4.77 -8.74 -16.05
N ASP A 276 -5.44 -7.60 -16.21
CA ASP A 276 -5.60 -6.59 -15.15
C ASP A 276 -6.51 -7.02 -13.97
N HIS A 277 -7.21 -8.15 -14.07
CA HIS A 277 -8.12 -8.63 -13.02
C HIS A 277 -7.48 -9.63 -12.05
N LYS A 278 -6.15 -9.79 -12.06
CA LYS A 278 -5.47 -10.81 -11.26
C LYS A 278 -4.66 -10.20 -10.11
N VAL A 279 -4.65 -10.91 -8.99
CA VAL A 279 -3.85 -10.61 -7.81
C VAL A 279 -2.93 -11.78 -7.48
N ASP A 280 -1.84 -11.47 -6.78
CA ASP A 280 -0.97 -12.47 -6.17
C ASP A 280 -1.18 -12.45 -4.66
N LEU A 281 -1.20 -13.63 -4.05
CA LEU A 281 -1.42 -13.84 -2.62
C LEU A 281 -0.17 -14.45 -2.01
N LEU A 282 0.39 -13.81 -0.99
CA LEU A 282 1.48 -14.37 -0.19
C LEU A 282 0.95 -14.78 1.18
N PHE A 283 1.11 -16.05 1.52
CA PHE A 283 0.77 -16.63 2.80
C PHE A 283 2.05 -16.78 3.62
N LEU A 284 2.06 -16.19 4.81
CA LEU A 284 3.16 -16.28 5.78
C LEU A 284 2.59 -16.90 7.05
N HIS A 285 3.05 -18.09 7.42
CA HIS A 285 2.59 -18.76 8.63
C HIS A 285 3.00 -17.95 9.85
N ARG A 286 2.09 -17.69 10.79
CA ARG A 286 2.33 -16.77 11.93
C ARG A 286 3.44 -17.25 12.87
N GLN A 287 3.69 -18.55 12.93
CA GLN A 287 4.76 -19.12 13.75
C GLN A 287 6.15 -18.99 13.10
N SER A 288 6.20 -18.75 11.79
CA SER A 288 7.41 -18.74 10.95
C SER A 288 7.68 -17.34 10.36
N ALA A 289 6.85 -16.37 10.74
CA ALA A 289 7.08 -14.97 10.51
C ALA A 289 8.16 -14.48 11.49
N ASP A 290 9.41 -14.82 11.19
CA ASP A 290 10.58 -14.17 11.78
C ASP A 290 10.35 -12.67 11.65
N GLY A 291 10.49 -11.88 12.71
CA GLY A 291 10.06 -10.47 12.82
C GLY A 291 10.61 -9.46 11.80
N HIS A 292 11.17 -9.93 10.68
CA HIS A 292 11.46 -9.19 9.46
C HIS A 292 10.18 -8.79 8.73
N GLU A 293 10.19 -7.61 8.12
CA GLU A 293 9.05 -7.13 7.34
C GLU A 293 9.08 -7.74 5.92
N PRO A 294 7.97 -8.38 5.47
CA PRO A 294 7.90 -8.91 4.11
C PRO A 294 7.85 -7.75 3.12
N VAL A 295 8.96 -7.47 2.46
CA VAL A 295 9.06 -6.40 1.45
C VAL A 295 9.30 -7.02 0.08
N GLU A 296 9.12 -6.26 -1.00
CA GLU A 296 9.15 -6.77 -2.39
C GLU A 296 8.00 -7.74 -2.74
N LEU A 297 6.79 -7.47 -2.23
CA LEU A 297 5.65 -8.33 -2.52
C LEU A 297 5.28 -8.34 -4.00
N TYR A 298 5.27 -7.16 -4.65
CA TYR A 298 4.99 -7.00 -6.07
C TYR A 298 6.20 -7.41 -6.92
N GLN A 299 6.00 -8.34 -7.86
CA GLN A 299 7.03 -8.79 -8.78
C GLN A 299 6.70 -8.35 -10.20
N PRO A 300 7.43 -7.38 -10.80
CA PRO A 300 7.15 -6.93 -12.17
C PRO A 300 7.39 -8.05 -13.20
N ALA A 301 6.67 -8.00 -14.32
CA ALA A 301 6.84 -8.95 -15.41
C ALA A 301 8.25 -8.79 -16.01
N GLY A 302 9.05 -9.88 -16.01
CA GLY A 302 10.45 -9.85 -16.46
C GLY A 302 11.50 -9.72 -15.36
N GLY A 303 11.11 -9.77 -14.08
CA GLY A 303 12.00 -9.73 -12.91
C GLY A 303 12.80 -11.01 -12.63
N ALA A 304 13.24 -11.71 -13.68
CA ALA A 304 14.33 -12.67 -13.60
C ALA A 304 15.40 -12.21 -14.60
N ARG A 305 16.39 -11.50 -14.10
CA ARG A 305 17.71 -11.45 -14.72
C ARG A 305 18.71 -11.94 -13.69
#